data_AF-A0AAV0N889-F1
#
_entry.id   AF-A0AAV0N889-F1
#
_cell.length_a   1.000
_cell.length_b   1.000
_cell.length_c   1.000
_cell.angle_alpha   90.00
_cell.angle_beta   90.00
_cell.angle_gamma   90.00
#
_symmetry.space_group_name_H-M   'P 1'
#
loop_
_entity.id
_entity.type
_entity.pdbx_description
1 polymer ?
#
loop_
_entity_poly.entity_id
_entity_poly.type
_entity_poly.pdbx_seq_one_letter_code
_entity_poly.pdbx_strand_id
1 'polypeptide(L)'
;MSFRRAPVRMQKPAKGSRLMYSSSDDVAVMKQLEAAHAPDGQEIDVKPILRVVEDIFVHADPTLGPVASPGTPVHGEALEDQALQASMRDALESLAFVIDRVATEIACKCSGSEDAHGSAMAILNMLAHFSWDAKLVIVLAAFGMNYGEFWLIAQNYSSNQLAKAVAILKQLPEILELSNAQKPRFDAVRSVIKTMLDVGKCVIKFKELPSQYITSDVEALSMALSHIPIAVYWTARSVVACASQITGLVGLGHGHLAATTEAWELSSLGHKLSNMCSHLEAQLGTCYKHIDEKKFMESYQSLIRLFETIQIDNMKVLKALIYAKDDLQPLVDGATKKRVLSDSFSLISILSILFAASVIIE
;
A
#
# COMPACT_ATOMS: atom_id res chain seq x y z
N MET A 1 -36.33 11.92 -58.83
CA MET A 1 -35.70 12.57 -57.66
C MET A 1 -35.72 11.59 -56.51
N SER A 2 -34.57 10.96 -56.20
CA SER A 2 -34.46 9.96 -55.15
C SER A 2 -33.42 10.45 -54.14
N PHE A 3 -33.87 10.88 -52.96
CA PHE A 3 -33.01 11.39 -51.90
C PHE A 3 -32.48 10.23 -51.06
N ARG A 4 -31.16 10.00 -51.15
CA ARG A 4 -30.42 9.11 -50.25
C ARG A 4 -30.34 9.74 -48.85
N ARG A 5 -30.82 9.04 -47.82
CA ARG A 5 -30.51 9.35 -46.41
C ARG A 5 -29.24 8.58 -46.00
N ALA A 6 -28.28 9.29 -45.40
CA ALA A 6 -27.09 8.72 -44.77
C ALA A 6 -27.45 7.98 -43.47
N PRO A 7 -26.68 6.97 -43.03
CA PRO A 7 -26.95 6.29 -41.77
C PRO A 7 -26.42 7.11 -40.59
N VAL A 8 -27.27 7.26 -39.58
CA VAL A 8 -26.95 7.87 -38.28
C VAL A 8 -26.05 6.90 -37.51
N ARG A 9 -24.83 7.34 -37.18
CA ARG A 9 -23.90 6.63 -36.29
C ARG A 9 -24.42 6.75 -34.85
N MET A 10 -25.09 5.72 -34.36
CA MET A 10 -25.40 5.61 -32.94
C MET A 10 -24.12 5.29 -32.16
N GLN A 11 -23.56 6.28 -31.48
CA GLN A 11 -22.63 6.04 -30.38
C GLN A 11 -23.40 5.38 -29.24
N LYS A 12 -23.09 4.12 -28.95
CA LYS A 12 -23.51 3.47 -27.70
C LYS A 12 -22.71 4.12 -26.55
N PRO A 13 -23.35 4.62 -25.49
CA PRO A 13 -22.63 5.02 -24.30
C PRO A 13 -22.12 3.75 -23.58
N ALA A 14 -20.82 3.69 -23.32
CA ALA A 14 -20.22 2.73 -22.41
C ALA A 14 -20.72 3.02 -20.99
N LYS A 15 -21.81 2.37 -20.61
CA LYS A 15 -22.44 2.49 -19.30
C LYS A 15 -22.60 1.09 -18.73
N GLY A 16 -21.57 0.59 -18.07
CA GLY A 16 -21.58 -0.80 -17.61
C GLY A 16 -20.40 -1.24 -16.77
N SER A 17 -19.84 -0.38 -15.90
CA SER A 17 -18.86 -0.83 -14.88
C SER A 17 -18.84 0.04 -13.61
N ARG A 18 -19.31 1.29 -13.67
CA ARG A 18 -19.19 2.28 -12.57
C ARG A 18 -20.02 2.04 -11.28
N LEU A 19 -20.88 1.03 -11.19
CA LEU A 19 -21.93 0.99 -10.16
C LEU A 19 -22.10 -0.33 -9.40
N MET A 20 -21.25 -1.34 -9.63
CA MET A 20 -21.49 -2.67 -9.04
C MET A 20 -21.01 -2.82 -7.58
N TYR A 21 -20.37 -1.82 -6.98
CA TYR A 21 -19.65 -2.02 -5.72
C TYR A 21 -19.86 -0.94 -4.63
N SER A 22 -20.62 0.12 -4.90
CA SER A 22 -20.92 1.13 -3.88
C SER A 22 -22.25 0.81 -3.20
N SER A 23 -22.24 0.53 -1.89
CA SER A 23 -23.50 0.53 -1.14
C SER A 23 -24.07 1.96 -1.09
N SER A 24 -25.37 2.12 -0.86
CA SER A 24 -25.99 3.44 -0.69
C SER A 24 -25.29 4.28 0.38
N ASP A 25 -24.77 3.61 1.42
CA ASP A 25 -24.04 4.24 2.52
C ASP A 25 -22.68 4.78 2.08
N ASP A 26 -21.96 4.06 1.20
CA ASP A 26 -20.65 4.50 0.71
C ASP A 26 -20.74 5.80 -0.09
N VAL A 27 -21.86 6.03 -0.81
CA VAL A 27 -22.09 7.27 -1.55
C VAL A 27 -22.30 8.46 -0.62
N ALA A 28 -23.05 8.25 0.48
CA ALA A 28 -23.28 9.30 1.46
C ALA A 28 -21.99 9.64 2.23
N VAL A 29 -21.23 8.61 2.61
CA VAL A 29 -19.92 8.77 3.24
C VAL A 29 -18.95 9.50 2.32
N MET A 30 -18.88 9.12 1.04
CA MET A 30 -17.99 9.78 0.07
C MET A 30 -18.22 11.29 0.01
N LYS A 31 -19.47 11.74 0.00
CA LYS A 31 -19.79 13.19 0.02
C LYS A 31 -19.28 13.89 1.27
N GLN A 32 -19.39 13.25 2.43
CA GLN A 32 -18.87 13.82 3.68
C GLN A 32 -17.34 13.88 3.67
N LEU A 33 -16.69 12.83 3.15
CA LEU A 33 -15.23 12.77 3.00
C LEU A 33 -14.72 13.87 2.05
N GLU A 34 -15.38 14.07 0.92
CA GLU A 34 -15.07 15.15 -0.03
C GLU A 34 -15.23 16.53 0.61
N ALA A 35 -16.29 16.74 1.40
CA ALA A 35 -16.52 18.01 2.09
C ALA A 35 -15.49 18.29 3.20
N ALA A 36 -14.97 17.26 3.85
CA ALA A 36 -14.00 17.37 4.92
C ALA A 36 -12.53 17.38 4.44
N HIS A 37 -12.27 17.00 3.20
CA HIS A 37 -10.91 16.92 2.68
C HIS A 37 -10.44 18.28 2.14
N ALA A 38 -9.42 18.84 2.78
CA ALA A 38 -8.84 20.13 2.43
C ALA A 38 -7.31 20.05 2.44
N PRO A 39 -6.69 19.32 1.50
CA PRO A 39 -5.25 19.10 1.50
C PRO A 39 -4.49 20.41 1.30
N ASP A 40 -3.43 20.63 2.07
CA ASP A 40 -2.57 21.81 1.98
C ASP A 40 -1.50 21.70 0.88
N GLY A 41 -1.44 20.55 0.21
CA GLY A 41 -0.47 20.24 -0.84
C GLY A 41 0.85 19.70 -0.32
N GLN A 42 1.01 19.52 1.00
CA GLN A 42 2.18 18.90 1.58
C GLN A 42 2.22 17.41 1.21
N GLU A 43 3.33 16.99 0.60
CA GLU A 43 3.62 15.58 0.38
C GLU A 43 4.56 15.08 1.46
N ILE A 44 4.16 14.00 2.14
CA ILE A 44 4.95 13.38 3.19
C ILE A 44 5.27 11.96 2.75
N ASP A 45 6.55 11.59 2.79
CA ASP A 45 6.94 10.20 2.58
C ASP A 45 6.53 9.37 3.80
N VAL A 46 5.37 8.73 3.71
CA VAL A 46 4.81 7.90 4.77
C VAL A 46 5.21 6.44 4.68
N LYS A 47 5.98 6.04 3.66
CA LYS A 47 6.43 4.66 3.48
C LYS A 47 7.31 4.15 4.64
N PRO A 48 8.28 4.93 5.17
CA PRO A 48 9.04 4.50 6.35
C PRO A 48 8.15 4.26 7.57
N ILE A 49 7.12 5.09 7.76
CA ILE A 49 6.17 4.95 8.88
C ILE A 49 5.35 3.66 8.72
N LEU A 50 4.85 3.37 7.51
CA LEU A 50 4.11 2.15 7.24
C LEU A 50 4.94 0.89 7.52
N ARG A 51 6.26 0.92 7.29
CA ARG A 51 7.17 -0.18 7.65
C ARG A 51 7.26 -0.39 9.16
N VAL A 52 7.41 0.69 9.93
CA VAL A 52 7.40 0.62 11.41
C VAL A 52 6.08 0.04 11.92
N VAL A 53 4.95 0.42 11.31
CA VAL A 53 3.63 -0.12 11.64
C VAL A 53 3.53 -1.61 11.35
N GLU A 54 4.04 -2.06 10.20
CA GLU A 54 4.14 -3.48 9.86
C GLU A 54 4.98 -4.23 10.90
N ASP A 55 6.14 -3.71 11.28
CA ASP A 55 7.00 -4.30 12.30
C ASP A 55 6.27 -4.44 13.64
N ILE A 56 5.54 -3.41 14.08
CA ILE A 56 4.73 -3.48 15.31
C ILE A 56 3.71 -4.62 15.23
N PHE A 57 2.94 -4.71 14.13
CA PHE A 57 1.91 -5.73 14.00
C PHE A 57 2.47 -7.15 13.90
N VAL A 58 3.65 -7.32 13.28
CA VAL A 58 4.34 -8.61 13.24
C VAL A 58 4.80 -9.01 14.64
N HIS A 59 5.48 -8.13 15.38
CA HIS A 59 6.05 -8.49 16.69
C HIS A 59 5.03 -8.51 17.83
N ALA A 60 3.86 -7.91 17.64
CA ALA A 60 2.74 -8.02 18.55
C ALA A 60 2.07 -9.41 18.52
N ASP A 61 2.48 -10.32 17.63
CA ASP A 61 1.95 -11.68 17.56
C ASP A 61 2.54 -12.60 18.66
N PRO A 62 1.78 -12.99 19.71
CA PRO A 62 2.25 -13.92 20.74
C PRO A 62 2.61 -15.33 20.24
N THR A 63 2.23 -15.72 19.01
CA THR A 63 2.59 -17.01 18.41
C THR A 63 4.01 -17.00 17.83
N LEU A 64 4.54 -15.81 17.53
CA LEU A 64 5.95 -15.63 17.25
C LEU A 64 6.64 -15.55 18.61
N GLY A 65 7.27 -16.65 19.03
CA GLY A 65 8.10 -16.65 20.24
C GLY A 65 9.16 -15.55 20.19
N PRO A 66 9.83 -15.23 21.32
CA PRO A 66 10.84 -14.18 21.35
C PRO A 66 11.92 -14.48 20.31
N VAL A 67 11.92 -13.72 19.21
CA VAL A 67 12.95 -13.83 18.17
C VAL A 67 14.22 -13.28 18.76
N ALA A 68 15.10 -14.18 19.21
CA ALA A 68 16.49 -13.84 19.40
C ALA A 68 17.08 -13.58 18.00
N SER A 69 17.31 -12.32 17.67
CA SER A 69 18.13 -11.96 16.52
C SER A 69 19.48 -11.44 17.03
N PRO A 70 20.52 -12.28 17.15
CA PRO A 70 21.89 -11.79 17.16
C PRO A 70 22.30 -11.52 15.71
N GLY A 71 22.64 -10.25 15.44
CA GLY A 71 22.89 -9.74 14.11
C GLY A 71 24.01 -10.43 13.33
N THR A 72 23.99 -10.22 12.02
CA THR A 72 25.17 -10.29 11.17
C THR A 72 25.12 -9.09 10.23
N PRO A 73 26.00 -8.07 10.39
CA PRO A 73 26.04 -6.97 9.45
C PRO A 73 26.80 -7.45 8.21
N VAL A 74 26.09 -7.60 7.08
CA VAL A 74 26.72 -7.69 5.77
C VAL A 74 27.10 -6.27 5.37
N HIS A 75 28.38 -6.07 5.11
CA HIS A 75 29.09 -4.77 5.05
C HIS A 75 28.70 -3.86 3.85
N GLY A 76 27.53 -4.05 3.24
CA GLY A 76 26.98 -3.24 2.15
C GLY A 76 25.68 -2.49 2.49
N GLU A 77 24.96 -2.88 3.54
CA GLU A 77 23.61 -2.33 3.88
C GLU A 77 23.66 -1.11 4.81
N ALA A 78 24.78 -0.85 5.48
CA ALA A 78 24.87 0.15 6.55
C ALA A 78 24.65 1.62 6.11
N LEU A 79 24.90 1.95 4.84
CA LEU A 79 24.73 3.31 4.32
C LEU A 79 23.29 3.59 3.85
N GLU A 80 22.62 2.61 3.24
CA GLU A 80 21.19 2.70 2.90
C GLU A 80 20.32 2.68 4.15
N ASP A 81 20.69 1.88 5.15
CA ASP A 81 20.00 1.86 6.45
C ASP A 81 20.13 3.19 7.20
N GLN A 82 21.28 3.87 7.13
CA GLN A 82 21.44 5.19 7.75
C GLN A 82 20.63 6.29 7.06
N ALA A 83 20.59 6.29 5.73
CA ALA A 83 19.78 7.25 4.96
C ALA A 83 18.28 6.99 5.15
N LEU A 84 17.88 5.72 5.18
CA LEU A 84 16.50 5.32 5.47
C LEU A 84 16.11 5.66 6.91
N GLN A 85 16.99 5.45 7.89
CA GLN A 85 16.78 5.86 9.28
C GLN A 85 16.69 7.37 9.44
N ALA A 86 17.52 8.14 8.73
CA ALA A 86 17.45 9.60 8.75
C ALA A 86 16.13 10.12 8.15
N SER A 87 15.74 9.61 6.98
CA SER A 87 14.45 9.92 6.34
C SER A 87 13.26 9.55 7.24
N MET A 88 13.32 8.37 7.85
CA MET A 88 12.32 7.91 8.82
C MET A 88 12.24 8.84 10.03
N ARG A 89 13.37 9.31 10.57
CA ARG A 89 13.42 10.22 11.71
C ARG A 89 12.79 11.56 11.37
N ASP A 90 13.10 12.12 10.22
CA ASP A 90 12.57 13.42 9.78
C ASP A 90 11.05 13.34 9.50
N ALA A 91 10.59 12.26 8.86
CA ALA A 91 9.15 12.02 8.65
C ALA A 91 8.40 11.84 9.98
N LEU A 92 8.97 11.05 10.91
CA LEU A 92 8.38 10.80 12.22
C LEU A 92 8.38 12.06 13.10
N GLU A 93 9.43 12.88 13.07
CA GLU A 93 9.52 14.12 13.85
C GLU A 93 8.42 15.11 13.43
N SER A 94 8.08 15.15 12.13
CA SER A 94 6.98 15.98 11.61
C SER A 94 5.58 15.46 11.98
N LEU A 95 5.42 14.14 12.15
CA LEU A 95 4.12 13.49 12.35
C LEU A 95 3.88 13.00 13.77
N ALA A 96 4.89 12.92 14.64
CA ALA A 96 4.80 12.31 15.97
C ALA A 96 3.66 12.90 16.81
N PHE A 97 3.56 14.24 16.87
CA PHE A 97 2.47 14.91 17.58
C PHE A 97 1.10 14.59 17.00
N VAL A 98 0.99 14.50 15.66
CA VAL A 98 -0.27 14.19 14.99
C VAL A 98 -0.68 12.74 15.26
N ILE A 99 0.28 11.81 15.17
CA ILE A 99 0.07 10.38 15.45
C ILE A 99 -0.36 10.20 16.91
N ASP A 100 0.32 10.82 17.87
CA ASP A 100 -0.02 10.78 19.29
C ASP A 100 -1.42 11.34 19.57
N ARG A 101 -1.79 12.46 18.93
CA ARG A 101 -3.12 13.06 19.04
C ARG A 101 -4.20 12.12 18.52
N VAL A 102 -3.97 11.48 17.36
CA VAL A 102 -4.91 10.49 16.81
C VAL A 102 -4.97 9.23 17.68
N ALA A 103 -3.83 8.77 18.22
CA ALA A 103 -3.78 7.61 19.10
C ALA A 103 -4.59 7.83 20.38
N THR A 104 -4.47 9.03 20.95
CA THR A 104 -5.26 9.48 22.10
C THR A 104 -6.74 9.55 21.77
N GLU A 105 -7.12 10.10 20.61
CA GLU A 105 -8.53 10.12 20.17
C GLU A 105 -9.09 8.69 20.04
N ILE A 106 -8.33 7.78 19.41
CA ILE A 106 -8.71 6.36 19.29
C ILE A 106 -8.92 5.76 20.69
N ALA A 107 -8.00 5.97 21.62
CA ALA A 107 -8.11 5.42 22.97
C ALA A 107 -9.31 6.00 23.75
N CYS A 108 -9.56 7.31 23.65
CA CYS A 108 -10.64 8.01 24.38
C CYS A 108 -12.04 7.75 23.80
N LYS A 109 -12.16 7.67 22.47
CA LYS A 109 -13.48 7.49 21.81
C LYS A 109 -13.97 6.05 21.82
N CYS A 110 -13.07 5.09 21.98
CA CYS A 110 -13.43 3.67 22.06
C CYS A 110 -13.97 3.24 23.45
N SER A 111 -14.05 4.15 24.43
CA SER A 111 -14.62 3.88 25.76
C SER A 111 -16.08 4.34 25.94
N GLY A 112 -16.71 4.92 24.91
CA GLY A 112 -18.09 5.42 24.95
C GLY A 112 -19.03 4.70 23.97
N SER A 113 -20.33 4.78 24.22
CA SER A 113 -21.44 4.34 23.34
C SER A 113 -21.53 5.12 22.00
N GLU A 114 -20.43 5.74 21.55
CA GLU A 114 -20.41 6.63 20.39
C GLU A 114 -20.43 5.80 19.09
N ASP A 115 -21.16 6.29 18.09
CA ASP A 115 -21.26 5.68 16.76
C ASP A 115 -19.88 5.60 16.10
N ALA A 116 -19.44 4.39 15.73
CA ALA A 116 -18.16 4.13 15.05
C ALA A 116 -17.97 4.95 13.76
N HIS A 117 -19.06 5.38 13.11
CA HIS A 117 -19.00 6.34 12.01
C HIS A 117 -18.47 7.70 12.48
N GLY A 118 -19.06 8.25 13.56
CA GLY A 118 -18.70 9.54 14.13
C GLY A 118 -17.23 9.58 14.55
N SER A 119 -16.76 8.55 15.23
CA SER A 119 -15.34 8.44 15.63
C SER A 119 -14.40 8.37 14.43
N ALA A 120 -14.74 7.57 13.40
CA ALA A 120 -13.94 7.49 12.18
C ALA A 120 -13.89 8.85 11.45
N MET A 121 -15.03 9.55 11.35
CA MET A 121 -15.10 10.88 10.73
C MET A 121 -14.31 11.91 11.54
N ALA A 122 -14.39 11.89 12.88
CA ALA A 122 -13.62 12.79 13.74
C ALA A 122 -12.10 12.60 13.54
N ILE A 123 -11.65 11.35 13.47
CA ILE A 123 -10.25 11.02 13.17
C ILE A 123 -9.83 11.59 11.81
N LEU A 124 -10.62 11.37 10.76
CA LEU A 124 -10.29 11.87 9.42
C LEU A 124 -10.35 13.40 9.31
N ASN A 125 -11.23 14.05 10.05
CA ASN A 125 -11.32 15.50 10.12
C ASN A 125 -10.08 16.12 10.79
N MET A 126 -9.52 15.48 11.82
CA MET A 126 -8.24 15.91 12.41
C MET A 126 -7.08 15.87 11.41
N LEU A 127 -7.22 15.07 10.36
CA LEU A 127 -6.24 14.85 9.31
C LEU A 127 -6.64 15.51 7.98
N ALA A 128 -7.59 16.45 7.98
CA ALA A 128 -8.19 17.05 6.78
C ALA A 128 -7.18 17.56 5.74
N HIS A 129 -6.06 18.11 6.22
CA HIS A 129 -4.97 18.71 5.45
C HIS A 129 -3.98 17.71 4.84
N PHE A 130 -3.99 16.46 5.29
CA PHE A 130 -3.14 15.42 4.72
C PHE A 130 -3.75 14.82 3.45
N SER A 131 -2.88 14.31 2.57
CA SER A 131 -3.26 13.44 1.47
C SER A 131 -3.87 12.12 1.98
N TRP A 132 -4.62 11.41 1.13
CA TRP A 132 -5.32 10.19 1.55
C TRP A 132 -4.37 9.07 1.99
N ASP A 133 -3.23 8.92 1.33
CA ASP A 133 -2.17 7.99 1.71
C ASP A 133 -1.59 8.35 3.08
N ALA A 134 -1.32 9.63 3.34
CA ALA A 134 -0.83 10.07 4.64
C ALA A 134 -1.88 9.88 5.76
N LYS A 135 -3.14 10.23 5.51
CA LYS A 135 -4.26 9.94 6.43
C LYS A 135 -4.30 8.47 6.82
N LEU A 136 -4.22 7.58 5.84
CA LEU A 136 -4.25 6.14 6.04
C LEU A 136 -3.09 5.68 6.94
N VAL A 137 -1.86 6.07 6.61
CA VAL A 137 -0.68 5.65 7.37
C VAL A 137 -0.67 6.24 8.78
N ILE A 138 -1.06 7.51 8.96
CA ILE A 138 -1.16 8.13 10.29
C ILE A 138 -2.18 7.39 11.17
N VAL A 139 -3.35 7.04 10.62
CA VAL A 139 -4.37 6.27 11.34
C VAL A 139 -3.85 4.88 11.73
N LEU A 140 -3.17 4.19 10.82
CA LEU A 140 -2.56 2.88 11.10
C LEU A 140 -1.43 2.99 12.14
N ALA A 141 -0.62 4.05 12.09
CA ALA A 141 0.45 4.30 13.05
C ALA A 141 -0.08 4.59 14.46
N ALA A 142 -1.10 5.42 14.55
CA ALA A 142 -1.77 5.73 15.81
C ALA A 142 -2.39 4.48 16.44
N PHE A 143 -3.05 3.65 15.63
CA PHE A 143 -3.54 2.36 16.09
C PHE A 143 -2.41 1.40 16.46
N GLY A 144 -1.34 1.35 15.67
CA GLY A 144 -0.13 0.58 15.94
C GLY A 144 0.49 0.91 17.30
N MET A 145 0.56 2.19 17.67
CA MET A 145 1.02 2.60 19.00
C MET A 145 0.17 1.99 20.12
N ASN A 146 -1.15 2.14 20.05
CA ASN A 146 -2.07 1.60 21.07
C ASN A 146 -2.02 0.06 21.13
N TYR A 147 -2.00 -0.60 19.97
CA TYR A 147 -1.94 -2.06 19.85
C TYR A 147 -0.63 -2.63 20.36
N GLY A 148 0.49 -2.02 19.96
CA GLY A 148 1.83 -2.41 20.37
C GLY A 148 2.03 -2.22 21.87
N GLU A 149 1.56 -1.12 22.44
CA GLU A 149 1.63 -0.89 23.89
C GLU A 149 0.86 -1.96 24.67
N PHE A 150 -0.36 -2.30 24.23
CA PHE A 150 -1.15 -3.39 24.82
C PHE A 150 -0.39 -4.72 24.80
N TRP A 151 0.14 -5.12 23.64
CA TRP A 151 0.84 -6.41 23.51
C TRP A 151 2.18 -6.43 24.22
N LEU A 152 2.90 -5.31 24.26
CA LEU A 152 4.15 -5.20 25.00
C LEU A 152 3.92 -5.46 26.50
N ILE A 153 2.86 -4.90 27.08
CA ILE A 153 2.47 -5.15 28.47
C ILE A 153 2.02 -6.61 28.65
N ALA A 154 1.15 -7.11 27.75
CA ALA A 154 0.60 -8.46 27.81
C ALA A 154 1.69 -9.54 27.78
N GLN A 155 2.63 -9.45 26.85
CA GLN A 155 3.72 -10.43 26.66
C GLN A 155 4.71 -10.42 27.82
N ASN A 156 4.91 -9.27 28.48
CA ASN A 156 5.88 -9.11 29.57
C ASN A 156 5.24 -9.21 30.97
N TYR A 157 3.94 -9.48 31.06
CA TYR A 157 3.22 -9.45 32.33
C TYR A 157 3.77 -10.44 33.36
N SER A 158 4.16 -11.65 32.97
CA SER A 158 4.67 -12.65 33.92
C SER A 158 6.12 -12.38 34.37
N SER A 159 6.93 -11.77 33.51
CA SER A 159 8.38 -11.65 33.64
C SER A 159 8.89 -10.27 34.08
N ASN A 160 8.11 -9.19 33.94
CA ASN A 160 8.55 -7.82 34.16
C ASN A 160 7.68 -7.07 35.18
N GLN A 161 8.29 -6.58 36.28
CA GLN A 161 7.58 -5.86 37.35
C GLN A 161 6.99 -4.51 36.90
N LEU A 162 7.66 -3.80 35.98
CA LEU A 162 7.12 -2.57 35.41
C LEU A 162 5.87 -2.88 34.58
N ALA A 163 5.91 -3.91 33.75
CA ALA A 163 4.75 -4.36 32.98
C ALA A 163 3.58 -4.75 33.90
N LYS A 164 3.85 -5.45 35.02
CA LYS A 164 2.82 -5.75 36.04
C LYS A 164 2.18 -4.49 36.63
N ALA A 165 2.99 -3.52 37.04
CA ALA A 165 2.49 -2.28 37.64
C ALA A 165 1.62 -1.48 36.65
N VAL A 166 2.07 -1.34 35.40
CA VAL A 166 1.31 -0.67 34.34
C VAL A 166 0.03 -1.45 34.01
N ALA A 167 0.10 -2.78 33.96
CA ALA A 167 -1.05 -3.64 33.71
C ALA A 167 -2.15 -3.46 34.76
N ILE A 168 -1.79 -3.36 36.05
CA ILE A 168 -2.74 -3.11 37.14
C ILE A 168 -3.46 -1.77 36.94
N LEU A 169 -2.74 -0.70 36.63
CA LEU A 169 -3.35 0.62 36.39
C LEU A 169 -4.27 0.62 35.17
N LYS A 170 -3.92 -0.17 34.15
CA LYS A 170 -4.72 -0.37 32.95
C LYS A 170 -5.82 -1.43 33.09
N GLN A 171 -5.98 -2.07 34.27
CA GLN A 171 -6.97 -3.12 34.53
C GLN A 171 -6.86 -4.34 33.58
N LEU A 172 -5.64 -4.63 33.10
CA LEU A 172 -5.30 -5.77 32.24
C LEU A 172 -5.22 -7.18 32.91
N PRO A 173 -5.07 -7.36 34.25
CA PRO A 173 -4.78 -8.66 34.85
C PRO A 173 -5.75 -9.81 34.54
N GLU A 174 -7.06 -9.55 34.45
CA GLU A 174 -8.07 -10.60 34.25
C GLU A 174 -8.07 -11.16 32.80
N ILE A 175 -7.63 -10.37 31.81
CA ILE A 175 -7.62 -10.76 30.39
C ILE A 175 -6.53 -11.79 30.11
N LEU A 176 -5.37 -11.60 30.73
CA LEU A 176 -4.19 -12.43 30.48
C LEU A 176 -4.37 -13.83 31.07
N GLU A 177 -5.14 -13.94 32.16
CA GLU A 177 -5.52 -15.23 32.75
C GLU A 177 -6.63 -15.96 31.95
N LEU A 178 -7.49 -15.23 31.23
CA LEU A 178 -8.52 -15.78 30.33
C LEU A 178 -8.08 -15.88 28.85
N SER A 179 -6.79 -15.77 28.55
CA SER A 179 -6.26 -15.63 27.18
C SER A 179 -6.76 -16.70 26.20
N ASN A 180 -6.94 -17.95 26.66
CA ASN A 180 -7.45 -19.05 25.83
C ASN A 180 -8.91 -18.84 25.40
N ALA A 181 -9.76 -18.27 26.25
CA ALA A 181 -11.17 -18.02 25.94
C ALA A 181 -11.37 -16.82 24.99
N GLN A 182 -10.41 -15.87 24.99
CA GLN A 182 -10.45 -14.67 24.17
C GLN A 182 -9.71 -14.82 22.83
N LYS A 183 -9.02 -15.95 22.62
CA LYS A 183 -8.23 -16.23 21.42
C LYS A 183 -8.99 -15.98 20.10
N PRO A 184 -10.25 -16.45 19.91
CA PRO A 184 -10.97 -16.20 18.65
C PRO A 184 -11.20 -14.70 18.36
N ARG A 185 -11.33 -13.86 19.40
CA ARG A 185 -11.49 -12.42 19.22
C ARG A 185 -10.17 -11.76 18.82
N PHE A 186 -9.06 -12.15 19.44
CA PHE A 186 -7.74 -11.68 19.04
C PHE A 186 -7.39 -12.12 17.61
N ASP A 187 -7.75 -13.34 17.22
CA ASP A 187 -7.56 -13.85 15.86
C ASP A 187 -8.38 -13.03 14.84
N ALA A 188 -9.64 -12.70 15.18
CA ALA A 188 -10.48 -11.84 14.35
C ALA A 188 -9.89 -10.43 14.19
N VAL A 189 -9.48 -9.79 15.30
CA VAL A 189 -8.81 -8.48 15.28
C VAL A 189 -7.56 -8.54 14.41
N ARG A 190 -6.70 -9.55 14.60
CA ARG A 190 -5.48 -9.73 13.82
C ARG A 190 -5.76 -9.90 12.33
N SER A 191 -6.79 -10.67 11.97
CA SER A 191 -7.19 -10.83 10.58
C SER A 191 -7.57 -9.48 9.96
N VAL A 192 -8.30 -8.63 10.67
CA VAL A 192 -8.67 -7.30 10.19
C VAL A 192 -7.45 -6.39 10.10
N ILE A 193 -6.54 -6.42 11.08
CA ILE A 193 -5.27 -5.67 11.07
C ILE A 193 -4.44 -6.00 9.83
N LYS A 194 -4.31 -7.29 9.50
CA LYS A 194 -3.62 -7.72 8.29
C LYS A 194 -4.25 -7.11 7.04
N THR A 195 -5.57 -7.19 6.90
CA THR A 195 -6.28 -6.59 5.76
C THR A 195 -6.10 -5.07 5.69
N MET A 196 -6.13 -4.36 6.83
CA MET A 196 -5.87 -2.92 6.89
C MET A 196 -4.45 -2.58 6.43
N LEU A 197 -3.45 -3.38 6.81
CA LEU A 197 -2.07 -3.23 6.37
C LEU A 197 -1.93 -3.48 4.86
N ASP A 198 -2.61 -4.50 4.33
CA ASP A 198 -2.62 -4.79 2.89
C ASP A 198 -3.22 -3.62 2.08
N VAL A 199 -4.32 -3.02 2.57
CA VAL A 199 -4.88 -1.78 2.00
C VAL A 199 -3.85 -0.64 2.04
N GLY A 200 -3.17 -0.45 3.18
CA GLY A 200 -2.07 0.51 3.33
C GLY A 200 -1.01 0.35 2.25
N LYS A 201 -0.48 -0.87 2.09
CA LYS A 201 0.54 -1.20 1.09
C LYS A 201 0.03 -0.98 -0.33
N CYS A 202 -1.21 -1.35 -0.61
CA CYS A 202 -1.81 -1.16 -1.94
C CYS A 202 -1.90 0.33 -2.30
N VAL A 203 -2.39 1.17 -1.39
CA VAL A 203 -2.51 2.62 -1.59
C VAL A 203 -1.15 3.29 -1.80
N ILE A 204 -0.11 2.89 -1.05
CA ILE A 204 1.25 3.41 -1.25
C ILE A 204 1.79 3.06 -2.64
N LYS A 205 1.56 1.84 -3.14
CA LYS A 205 1.99 1.46 -4.50
C LYS A 205 1.38 2.34 -5.59
N PHE A 206 0.14 2.83 -5.41
CA PHE A 206 -0.45 3.80 -6.34
C PHE A 206 0.27 5.15 -6.31
N LYS A 207 0.69 5.62 -5.13
CA LYS A 207 1.45 6.86 -4.99
C LYS A 207 2.85 6.76 -5.63
N GLU A 208 3.44 5.57 -5.65
CA GLU A 208 4.75 5.29 -6.25
C GLU A 208 4.72 5.05 -7.77
N LEU A 209 3.55 5.11 -8.42
CA LEU A 209 3.48 4.92 -9.86
C LEU A 209 4.27 6.03 -10.59
N PRO A 210 5.06 5.68 -11.62
CA PRO A 210 5.89 6.64 -12.33
C PRO A 210 5.02 7.58 -13.18
N SER A 211 4.85 8.82 -12.72
CA SER A 211 3.99 9.84 -13.34
C SER A 211 4.35 10.18 -14.79
N GLN A 212 5.59 9.93 -15.20
CA GLN A 212 6.02 10.07 -16.61
C GLN A 212 5.31 9.06 -17.54
N TYR A 213 4.93 7.90 -17.03
CA TYR A 213 4.31 6.83 -17.82
C TYR A 213 2.80 6.70 -17.62
N ILE A 214 2.25 7.22 -16.53
CA ILE A 214 0.82 7.12 -16.26
C ILE A 214 0.27 8.43 -15.69
N THR A 215 -0.91 8.80 -16.17
CA THR A 215 -1.62 10.02 -15.79
C THR A 215 -3.02 9.67 -15.29
N SER A 216 -3.65 10.59 -14.53
CA SER A 216 -4.93 10.34 -13.84
C SER A 216 -6.14 10.13 -14.77
N ASP A 217 -5.97 10.35 -16.07
CA ASP A 217 -6.96 10.10 -17.13
C ASP A 217 -7.06 8.62 -17.52
N VAL A 218 -6.04 7.82 -17.21
CA VAL A 218 -6.09 6.36 -17.39
C VAL A 218 -7.20 5.79 -16.52
N GLU A 219 -8.16 5.11 -17.14
CA GLU A 219 -9.41 4.66 -16.50
C GLU A 219 -9.14 3.87 -15.21
N ALA A 220 -8.18 2.95 -15.24
CA ALA A 220 -7.80 2.15 -14.07
C ALA A 220 -7.30 3.00 -12.90
N LEU A 221 -6.42 3.97 -13.17
CA LEU A 221 -5.90 4.88 -12.15
C LEU A 221 -6.99 5.81 -11.63
N SER A 222 -7.80 6.37 -12.53
CA SER A 222 -8.94 7.24 -12.17
C SER A 222 -9.94 6.51 -11.26
N MET A 223 -10.29 5.26 -11.58
CA MET A 223 -11.15 4.43 -10.74
C MET A 223 -10.52 4.18 -9.38
N ALA A 224 -9.24 3.78 -9.33
CA ALA A 224 -8.54 3.58 -8.07
C ALA A 224 -8.55 4.84 -7.20
N LEU A 225 -8.15 6.01 -7.74
CA LEU A 225 -8.12 7.28 -7.03
C LEU A 225 -9.50 7.68 -6.47
N SER A 226 -10.59 7.34 -7.16
CA SER A 226 -11.96 7.58 -6.67
C SER A 226 -12.37 6.66 -5.51
N HIS A 227 -11.75 5.48 -5.40
CA HIS A 227 -12.05 4.48 -4.35
C HIS A 227 -11.10 4.55 -3.15
N ILE A 228 -9.94 5.19 -3.27
CA ILE A 228 -9.01 5.36 -2.14
C ILE A 228 -9.68 6.07 -0.94
N PRO A 229 -10.39 7.19 -1.08
CA PRO A 229 -10.99 7.89 0.07
C PRO A 229 -11.93 6.98 0.89
N ILE A 230 -12.76 6.18 0.21
CA ILE A 230 -13.68 5.28 0.88
C ILE A 230 -12.93 4.12 1.56
N ALA A 231 -11.84 3.62 0.97
CA ALA A 231 -10.98 2.60 1.61
C ALA A 231 -10.28 3.14 2.87
N VAL A 232 -9.83 4.41 2.85
CA VAL A 232 -9.27 5.08 4.02
C VAL A 232 -10.31 5.19 5.14
N TYR A 233 -11.54 5.55 4.80
CA TYR A 233 -12.64 5.58 5.76
C TYR A 233 -12.95 4.22 6.39
N TRP A 234 -13.08 3.16 5.57
CA TRP A 234 -13.34 1.82 6.11
C TRP A 234 -12.17 1.30 6.94
N THR A 235 -10.94 1.73 6.64
CA THR A 235 -9.77 1.45 7.47
C THR A 235 -9.86 2.16 8.82
N ALA A 236 -10.17 3.46 8.85
CA ALA A 236 -10.36 4.21 10.09
C ALA A 236 -11.50 3.63 10.94
N ARG A 237 -12.63 3.25 10.32
CA ARG A 237 -13.74 2.59 11.02
C ARG A 237 -13.32 1.23 11.60
N SER A 238 -12.52 0.48 10.87
CA SER A 238 -12.00 -0.81 11.32
C SER A 238 -10.99 -0.67 12.46
N VAL A 239 -10.16 0.39 12.45
CA VAL A 239 -9.30 0.77 13.56
C VAL A 239 -10.12 1.06 14.82
N VAL A 240 -11.18 1.87 14.72
CA VAL A 240 -12.08 2.16 15.84
C VAL A 240 -12.70 0.86 16.38
N ALA A 241 -13.22 0.00 15.51
CA ALA A 241 -13.79 -1.29 15.92
C ALA A 241 -12.75 -2.20 16.62
N CYS A 242 -11.54 -2.32 16.07
CA CYS A 242 -10.46 -3.11 16.67
C CYS A 242 -10.04 -2.56 18.04
N ALA A 243 -9.91 -1.23 18.17
CA ALA A 243 -9.57 -0.58 19.42
C ALA A 243 -10.66 -0.79 20.49
N SER A 244 -11.94 -0.65 20.12
CA SER A 244 -13.07 -0.96 21.01
C SER A 244 -13.07 -2.41 21.45
N GLN A 245 -12.70 -3.36 20.59
CA GLN A 245 -12.58 -4.77 20.97
C GLN A 245 -11.46 -5.01 21.97
N ILE A 246 -10.29 -4.37 21.77
CA ILE A 246 -9.16 -4.49 22.69
C ILE A 246 -9.51 -3.86 24.05
N THR A 247 -10.14 -2.68 24.06
CA THR A 247 -10.57 -2.01 25.31
C THR A 247 -11.73 -2.73 25.98
N GLY A 248 -12.69 -3.27 25.23
CA GLY A 248 -13.81 -4.05 25.75
C GLY A 248 -13.37 -5.36 26.41
N LEU A 249 -12.25 -5.93 25.95
CA LEU A 249 -11.58 -7.03 26.66
C LEU A 249 -11.05 -6.55 28.03
N VAL A 250 -10.55 -5.32 28.13
CA VAL A 250 -9.98 -4.72 29.35
C VAL A 250 -11.04 -4.31 30.37
N GLY A 251 -12.25 -3.94 29.92
CA GLY A 251 -13.24 -3.30 30.76
C GLY A 251 -14.32 -4.20 31.38
N LEU A 252 -14.54 -5.45 30.96
CA LEU A 252 -15.73 -6.19 31.42
C LEU A 252 -15.61 -7.72 31.41
N GLY A 253 -15.48 -8.30 32.60
CA GLY A 253 -15.66 -9.73 32.86
C GLY A 253 -17.10 -10.25 32.72
N HIS A 254 -18.09 -9.48 32.24
CA HIS A 254 -19.50 -9.89 32.17
C HIS A 254 -20.21 -9.45 30.87
N GLY A 255 -20.51 -10.41 29.99
CA GLY A 255 -21.41 -10.19 28.85
C GLY A 255 -21.16 -11.10 27.64
N HIS A 256 -21.41 -12.40 27.76
CA HIS A 256 -21.22 -13.37 26.67
C HIS A 256 -22.12 -13.11 25.43
N LEU A 257 -23.15 -12.24 25.55
CA LEU A 257 -24.07 -11.87 24.46
C LEU A 257 -23.60 -10.68 23.61
N ALA A 258 -22.80 -9.77 24.13
CA ALA A 258 -22.17 -8.69 23.33
C ALA A 258 -21.07 -9.24 22.39
N ALA A 259 -20.44 -10.35 22.82
CA ALA A 259 -19.37 -11.07 22.14
C ALA A 259 -19.65 -11.43 20.67
N THR A 260 -20.86 -11.90 20.38
CA THR A 260 -21.20 -12.51 19.09
C THR A 260 -21.52 -11.46 18.03
N THR A 261 -22.15 -10.35 18.41
CA THR A 261 -22.46 -9.23 17.52
C THR A 261 -21.18 -8.50 17.13
N GLU A 262 -20.32 -8.24 18.13
CA GLU A 262 -19.02 -7.59 17.97
C GLU A 262 -18.04 -8.37 17.08
N ALA A 263 -17.98 -9.71 17.20
CA ALA A 263 -17.13 -10.55 16.35
C ALA A 263 -17.62 -10.63 14.89
N TRP A 264 -18.94 -10.58 14.69
CA TRP A 264 -19.53 -10.57 13.34
C TRP A 264 -19.27 -9.24 12.63
N GLU A 265 -19.35 -8.12 13.34
CA GLU A 265 -19.02 -6.79 12.83
C GLU A 265 -17.57 -6.70 12.34
N LEU A 266 -16.60 -7.21 13.11
CA LEU A 266 -15.19 -7.27 12.68
C LEU A 266 -15.00 -8.13 11.43
N SER A 267 -15.65 -9.29 11.37
CA SER A 267 -15.54 -10.18 10.22
C SER A 267 -16.12 -9.54 8.96
N SER A 268 -17.24 -8.84 9.09
CA SER A 268 -17.87 -8.06 8.02
C SER A 268 -16.96 -6.92 7.53
N LEU A 269 -16.36 -6.17 8.46
CA LEU A 269 -15.38 -5.13 8.16
C LEU A 269 -14.14 -5.69 7.44
N GLY A 270 -13.59 -6.81 7.93
CA GLY A 270 -12.47 -7.51 7.32
C GLY A 270 -12.78 -7.95 5.89
N HIS A 271 -13.96 -8.53 5.66
CA HIS A 271 -14.39 -8.91 4.31
C HIS A 271 -14.58 -7.69 3.39
N LYS A 272 -15.19 -6.62 3.91
CA LYS A 272 -15.38 -5.37 3.14
C LYS A 272 -14.04 -4.77 2.71
N LEU A 273 -13.08 -4.64 3.64
CA LEU A 273 -11.73 -4.16 3.33
C LEU A 273 -10.98 -5.08 2.37
N SER A 274 -11.12 -6.40 2.52
CA SER A 274 -10.45 -7.36 1.63
C SER A 274 -10.95 -7.24 0.20
N ASN A 275 -12.25 -7.06 0.01
CA ASN A 275 -12.85 -6.85 -1.31
C ASN A 275 -12.39 -5.52 -1.93
N MET A 276 -12.32 -4.45 -1.13
CA MET A 276 -11.77 -3.16 -1.57
C MET A 276 -10.30 -3.29 -1.99
N CYS A 277 -9.48 -3.95 -1.17
CA CYS A 277 -8.07 -4.18 -1.44
C CYS A 277 -7.88 -4.97 -2.75
N SER A 278 -8.60 -6.07 -2.92
CA SER A 278 -8.55 -6.88 -4.14
C SER A 278 -8.92 -6.08 -5.39
N HIS A 279 -9.92 -5.20 -5.29
CA HIS A 279 -10.28 -4.32 -6.40
C HIS A 279 -9.18 -3.31 -6.73
N LEU A 280 -8.60 -2.67 -5.70
CA LEU A 280 -7.49 -1.74 -5.86
C LEU A 280 -6.27 -2.45 -6.46
N GLU A 281 -5.94 -3.66 -6.04
CA GLU A 281 -4.85 -4.46 -6.61
C GLU A 281 -5.09 -4.82 -8.08
N ALA A 282 -6.33 -5.12 -8.46
CA ALA A 282 -6.67 -5.36 -9.86
C ALA A 282 -6.49 -4.09 -10.72
N GLN A 283 -6.87 -2.92 -10.21
CA GLN A 283 -6.60 -1.65 -10.88
C GLN A 283 -5.10 -1.36 -10.96
N LEU A 284 -4.35 -1.66 -9.90
CA LEU A 284 -2.90 -1.47 -9.86
C LEU A 284 -2.20 -2.34 -10.91
N GLY A 285 -2.61 -3.61 -11.05
CA GLY A 285 -2.11 -4.50 -12.09
C GLY A 285 -2.40 -3.97 -13.50
N THR A 286 -3.57 -3.38 -13.71
CA THR A 286 -3.92 -2.74 -14.99
C THR A 286 -3.06 -1.49 -15.25
N CYS A 287 -2.75 -0.71 -14.21
CA CYS A 287 -1.85 0.44 -14.31
C CYS A 287 -0.43 0.01 -14.69
N TYR A 288 0.13 -1.02 -14.06
CA TYR A 288 1.46 -1.54 -14.43
C TYR A 288 1.49 -2.05 -15.87
N LYS A 289 0.46 -2.78 -16.31
CA LYS A 289 0.35 -3.22 -17.70
C LYS A 289 0.37 -2.02 -18.68
N HIS A 290 -0.38 -0.97 -18.39
CA HIS A 290 -0.38 0.24 -19.20
C HIS A 290 1.00 0.94 -19.23
N ILE A 291 1.68 1.01 -18.08
CA ILE A 291 3.03 1.57 -17.98
C ILE A 291 4.02 0.77 -18.84
N ASP A 292 3.96 -0.55 -18.78
CA ASP A 292 4.86 -1.41 -19.54
C ASP A 292 4.61 -1.31 -21.06
N GLU A 293 3.34 -1.24 -21.48
CA GLU A 293 2.97 -0.98 -22.88
C GLU A 293 3.49 0.38 -23.36
N LYS A 294 3.39 1.43 -22.53
CA LYS A 294 3.90 2.76 -22.88
C LYS A 294 5.43 2.79 -22.96
N LYS A 295 6.14 2.16 -22.01
CA LYS A 295 7.60 2.01 -22.05
C LYS A 295 8.05 1.25 -23.30
N PHE A 296 7.33 0.20 -23.66
CA PHE A 296 7.60 -0.56 -24.88
C PHE A 296 7.41 0.32 -26.13
N MET A 297 6.29 1.04 -26.23
CA MET A 297 6.03 1.95 -27.35
C MET A 297 7.08 3.06 -27.46
N GLU A 298 7.49 3.67 -26.35
CA GLU A 298 8.54 4.70 -26.35
C GLU A 298 9.89 4.14 -26.81
N SER A 299 10.25 2.94 -26.35
CA SER A 299 11.48 2.25 -26.77
C SER A 299 11.43 1.94 -28.27
N TYR A 300 10.30 1.45 -28.77
CA TYR A 300 10.08 1.19 -30.20
C TYR A 300 10.14 2.46 -31.05
N GLN A 301 9.49 3.56 -30.63
CA GLN A 301 9.57 4.85 -31.32
C GLN A 301 10.97 5.44 -31.29
N SER A 302 11.69 5.28 -30.18
CA SER A 302 13.09 5.69 -30.07
C SER A 302 13.95 4.93 -31.10
N LEU A 303 13.72 3.63 -31.25
CA LEU A 303 14.40 2.81 -32.25
C LEU A 303 14.09 3.28 -33.68
N ILE A 304 12.84 3.52 -34.04
CA ILE A 304 12.47 4.06 -35.35
C ILE A 304 13.24 5.37 -35.63
N ARG A 305 13.22 6.32 -34.68
CA ARG A 305 13.92 7.60 -34.84
C ARG A 305 15.44 7.41 -35.01
N LEU A 306 16.04 6.43 -34.35
CA LEU A 306 17.45 6.10 -34.51
C LEU A 306 17.77 5.59 -35.92
N PHE A 307 16.86 4.83 -36.53
CA PHE A 307 17.00 4.35 -37.92
C PHE A 307 16.73 5.44 -38.98
N GLU A 308 15.85 6.40 -38.70
CA GLU A 308 15.53 7.50 -39.62
C GLU A 308 16.58 8.63 -39.60
N THR A 309 17.32 8.78 -38.51
CA THR A 309 18.35 9.81 -38.38
C THR A 309 19.66 9.35 -39.02
N ILE A 310 20.30 10.24 -39.79
CA ILE A 310 21.62 9.97 -40.38
C ILE A 310 22.63 9.79 -39.24
N GLN A 311 23.16 8.58 -39.07
CA GLN A 311 24.20 8.29 -38.10
C GLN A 311 25.58 8.28 -38.75
N ILE A 312 26.59 8.78 -38.02
CA ILE A 312 28.00 8.74 -38.45
C ILE A 312 28.53 7.29 -38.40
N ASP A 313 28.05 6.51 -37.43
CA ASP A 313 28.32 5.09 -37.24
C ASP A 313 27.05 4.36 -36.80
N ASN A 314 27.06 3.03 -36.82
CA ASN A 314 25.90 2.22 -36.43
C ASN A 314 25.88 1.89 -34.92
N MET A 315 26.78 2.47 -34.13
CA MET A 315 26.98 2.06 -32.73
C MET A 315 25.78 2.39 -31.86
N LYS A 316 25.10 3.52 -32.13
CA LYS A 316 23.90 3.90 -31.37
C LYS A 316 22.73 2.93 -31.61
N VAL A 317 22.55 2.49 -32.85
CA VAL A 317 21.51 1.52 -33.23
C VAL A 317 21.80 0.14 -32.61
N LEU A 318 23.05 -0.32 -32.70
CA LEU A 318 23.48 -1.58 -32.08
C LEU A 318 23.31 -1.56 -30.56
N LYS A 319 23.69 -0.46 -29.91
CA LYS A 319 23.48 -0.29 -28.47
C LYS A 319 21.98 -0.37 -28.13
N ALA A 320 21.11 0.31 -28.88
CA ALA A 320 19.68 0.26 -28.63
C ALA A 320 19.03 -1.13 -28.87
N LEU A 321 19.53 -1.93 -29.83
CA LEU A 321 19.00 -3.26 -30.15
C LEU A 321 19.53 -4.38 -29.27
N ILE A 322 20.82 -4.34 -28.94
CA ILE A 322 21.54 -5.48 -28.35
C ILE A 322 21.76 -5.28 -26.85
N TYR A 323 21.87 -4.04 -26.38
CA TYR A 323 22.13 -3.75 -24.98
C TYR A 323 20.83 -3.44 -24.26
N ALA A 324 20.37 -4.40 -23.45
CA ALA A 324 19.46 -4.09 -22.35
C ALA A 324 20.20 -3.16 -21.37
N LYS A 325 19.48 -2.24 -20.72
CA LYS A 325 20.05 -1.20 -19.82
C LYS A 325 21.03 -1.72 -18.76
N ASP A 326 21.01 -3.02 -18.45
CA ASP A 326 21.77 -3.65 -17.37
C ASP A 326 22.89 -4.60 -17.85
N ASP A 327 23.05 -4.85 -19.15
CA ASP A 327 24.08 -5.78 -19.66
C ASP A 327 25.19 -5.03 -20.39
N LEU A 328 26.34 -4.85 -19.71
CA LEU A 328 27.48 -4.11 -20.25
C LEU A 328 28.21 -4.86 -21.38
N GLN A 329 27.99 -6.17 -21.57
CA GLN A 329 28.73 -6.98 -22.56
C GLN A 329 27.93 -8.21 -23.08
N PRO A 330 26.86 -7.97 -23.89
CA PRO A 330 26.01 -9.04 -24.42
C PRO A 330 26.63 -9.82 -25.59
N LEU A 331 27.71 -9.31 -26.22
CA LEU A 331 28.30 -9.90 -27.43
C LEU A 331 29.45 -10.88 -27.10
N VAL A 332 29.37 -12.08 -27.68
CA VAL A 332 30.37 -13.14 -27.58
C VAL A 332 30.88 -13.49 -28.98
N ASP A 333 32.20 -13.53 -29.15
CA ASP A 333 32.82 -14.02 -30.39
C ASP A 333 32.64 -15.55 -30.49
N GLY A 334 32.02 -16.01 -31.58
CA GLY A 334 31.75 -17.43 -31.81
C GLY A 334 33.00 -18.30 -31.98
N ALA A 335 34.13 -17.73 -32.44
CA ALA A 335 35.37 -18.47 -32.63
C ALA A 335 36.15 -18.63 -31.33
N THR A 336 36.25 -17.55 -30.55
CA THR A 336 37.04 -17.56 -29.31
C THR A 336 36.21 -17.83 -28.05
N LYS A 337 34.88 -17.79 -28.15
CA LYS A 337 33.91 -17.84 -27.04
C LYS A 337 34.17 -16.79 -25.95
N LYS A 338 34.85 -15.69 -26.29
CA LYS A 338 35.15 -14.59 -25.36
C LYS A 338 34.19 -13.42 -25.59
N ARG A 339 33.90 -12.66 -24.53
CA ARG A 339 33.10 -11.43 -24.61
C ARG A 339 33.87 -10.32 -25.33
N VAL A 340 33.19 -9.55 -26.17
CA VAL A 340 33.82 -8.52 -27.03
C VAL A 340 33.23 -7.14 -26.76
N LEU A 341 34.10 -6.11 -26.70
CA LEU A 341 33.72 -4.70 -26.60
C LEU A 341 33.24 -4.17 -27.96
N SER A 342 32.08 -3.51 -27.97
CA SER A 342 31.41 -3.08 -29.21
C SER A 342 32.16 -2.04 -30.05
N ASP A 343 33.19 -1.39 -29.53
CA ASP A 343 33.84 -0.23 -30.18
C ASP A 343 34.60 -0.54 -31.49
N SER A 344 34.47 -1.76 -32.03
CA SER A 344 35.25 -2.25 -33.17
C SER A 344 34.44 -2.82 -34.34
N PHE A 345 33.10 -2.76 -34.33
CA PHE A 345 32.28 -3.33 -35.41
C PHE A 345 32.07 -2.36 -36.59
N SER A 346 32.50 -2.78 -37.78
CA SER A 346 32.27 -2.09 -39.06
C SER A 346 30.87 -2.36 -39.63
N LEU A 347 30.38 -1.47 -40.50
CA LEU A 347 29.08 -1.56 -41.21
C LEU A 347 28.75 -2.95 -41.80
N ILE A 348 29.76 -3.68 -42.28
CA ILE A 348 29.63 -5.01 -42.88
C ILE A 348 29.28 -6.08 -41.84
N SER A 349 29.86 -5.97 -40.64
CA SER A 349 29.62 -6.91 -39.53
C SER A 349 28.16 -6.88 -39.05
N ILE A 350 27.46 -5.77 -39.34
CA ILE A 350 26.12 -5.44 -38.83
C ILE A 350 25.03 -6.05 -39.70
N LEU A 351 25.22 -6.07 -41.02
CA LEU A 351 24.34 -6.80 -41.93
C LEU A 351 24.36 -8.30 -41.62
N SER A 352 25.51 -8.86 -41.27
CA SER A 352 25.62 -10.28 -40.91
C SER A 352 24.90 -10.62 -39.59
N ILE A 353 24.95 -9.74 -38.58
CA ILE A 353 24.25 -9.95 -37.31
C ILE A 353 22.72 -9.86 -37.49
N LEU A 354 22.24 -8.86 -38.23
CA LEU A 354 20.80 -8.72 -38.52
C LEU A 354 20.28 -9.85 -39.40
N PHE A 355 21.06 -10.29 -40.40
CA PHE A 355 20.72 -11.42 -41.26
C PHE A 355 20.70 -12.75 -40.47
N ALA A 356 21.65 -12.96 -39.56
CA ALA A 356 21.65 -14.12 -38.68
C ALA A 356 20.45 -14.10 -37.72
N ALA A 357 20.08 -12.94 -37.16
CA ALA A 357 18.90 -12.82 -36.31
C ALA A 357 17.59 -13.07 -37.07
N SER A 358 17.46 -12.61 -38.33
CA SER A 358 16.28 -12.89 -39.15
C SER A 358 16.13 -14.35 -39.55
N VAL A 359 17.25 -15.07 -39.72
CA VAL A 359 17.25 -16.51 -40.05
C VAL A 359 16.94 -17.40 -38.84
N ILE A 360 17.03 -16.86 -37.62
CA ILE A 360 16.70 -17.59 -36.37
C ILE A 360 15.22 -17.39 -35.96
N ILE A 361 14.53 -16.41 -36.54
CA ILE A 361 13.12 -16.07 -36.23
C ILE A 361 12.12 -16.71 -37.22
N GLU A 362 12.60 -17.29 -38.33
CA GLU A 362 11.86 -18.28 -39.13
C GLU A 362 12.15 -19.70 -38.63
#